data_AF-A0A162KLQ1-F1
#
_entry.id   AF-A0A162KLQ1-F1
#
_cell.length_a   1.000
_cell.length_b   1.000
_cell.length_c   1.000
_cell.angle_alpha   90.00
_cell.angle_beta   90.00
_cell.angle_gamma   90.00
#
_symmetry.space_group_name_H-M   'P 1'
#
loop_
_entity.id
_entity.type
_entity.pdbx_description
1 polymer ?
#
loop_
_entity_poly.entity_id
_entity_poly.type
_entity_poly.pdbx_seq_one_letter_code
_entity_poly.pdbx_strand_id
1 'polypeptide(L)'
;MQFKLFAFAALAATAVADIKGALETIGTATVKLNDTVTGYSGGLLGLIPITTDSLCLLNDIKQGTKTAKASAMLDYDAALDIAGATGTLANDVDAVIDNFIRTKPKFDKLLIVTPIIKETLKTQQSATKDLSTAILAKIPKDLADIAAILIKQIDDKFAEGIKAYS
;
A
#
# COMPACT_ATOMS: atom_id res chain seq x y z
N MET A 1 -7.72 -46.78 -37.58
CA MET A 1 -7.19 -45.55 -36.96
C MET A 1 -8.35 -44.59 -36.75
N GLN A 2 -8.75 -44.34 -35.50
CA GLN A 2 -9.69 -43.26 -35.16
C GLN A 2 -9.09 -42.50 -33.97
N PHE A 3 -8.53 -41.33 -34.23
CA PHE A 3 -8.08 -40.40 -33.20
C PHE A 3 -9.31 -39.75 -32.58
N LYS A 4 -9.62 -40.09 -31.33
CA LYS A 4 -10.60 -39.37 -30.52
C LYS A 4 -9.91 -38.13 -29.94
N LEU A 5 -10.30 -36.97 -30.47
CA LEU A 5 -9.90 -35.66 -29.96
C LEU A 5 -10.61 -35.43 -28.62
N PHE A 6 -9.91 -35.55 -27.50
CA PHE A 6 -10.42 -35.07 -26.22
C PHE A 6 -10.27 -33.55 -26.20
N ALA A 7 -11.41 -32.85 -26.29
CA ALA A 7 -11.47 -31.42 -26.03
C ALA A 7 -11.13 -31.18 -24.56
N PHE A 8 -9.95 -30.63 -24.31
CA PHE A 8 -9.60 -30.03 -23.03
C PHE A 8 -10.39 -28.72 -22.94
N ALA A 9 -11.59 -28.78 -22.36
CA ALA A 9 -12.26 -27.59 -21.87
C ALA A 9 -11.42 -27.04 -20.72
N ALA A 10 -10.52 -26.11 -21.02
CA ALA A 10 -9.82 -25.33 -20.02
C ALA A 10 -10.86 -24.51 -19.26
N LEU A 11 -11.31 -25.04 -18.14
CA LEU A 11 -11.99 -24.27 -17.11
C LEU A 11 -10.95 -23.29 -16.55
N ALA A 12 -10.79 -22.15 -17.22
CA ALA A 12 -10.17 -20.99 -16.61
C ALA A 12 -11.13 -20.54 -15.50
N ALA A 13 -10.97 -21.12 -14.31
CA ALA A 13 -11.49 -20.50 -13.10
C ALA A 13 -10.86 -19.11 -13.08
N THR A 14 -11.61 -18.09 -13.45
CA THR A 14 -11.20 -16.71 -13.31
C THR A 14 -11.02 -16.50 -11.82
N ALA A 15 -9.78 -16.55 -11.32
CA ALA A 15 -9.49 -16.21 -9.95
C ALA A 15 -10.13 -14.84 -9.69
N VAL A 16 -11.08 -14.78 -8.76
CA VAL A 16 -11.71 -13.52 -8.38
C VAL A 16 -10.59 -12.65 -7.83
N ALA A 17 -10.36 -11.49 -8.44
CA ALA A 17 -9.32 -10.59 -8.01
C ALA A 17 -9.61 -10.13 -6.57
N ASP A 18 -8.73 -10.50 -5.64
CA ASP A 18 -8.93 -10.38 -4.20
C ASP A 18 -8.32 -9.07 -3.67
N ILE A 19 -9.17 -8.07 -3.45
CA ILE A 19 -8.77 -6.78 -2.89
C ILE A 19 -8.27 -6.95 -1.45
N LYS A 20 -8.87 -7.84 -0.67
CA LYS A 20 -8.53 -8.01 0.75
C LYS A 20 -7.12 -8.58 0.89
N GLY A 21 -6.81 -9.66 0.17
CA GLY A 21 -5.46 -10.23 0.15
C GLY A 21 -4.40 -9.25 -0.36
N ALA A 22 -4.76 -8.37 -1.31
CA ALA A 22 -3.86 -7.30 -1.75
C ALA A 22 -3.59 -6.28 -0.63
N LEU A 23 -4.62 -5.85 0.11
CA LEU A 23 -4.46 -4.95 1.27
C LEU A 23 -3.64 -5.59 2.40
N GLU A 24 -3.83 -6.88 2.68
CA GLU A 24 -3.04 -7.63 3.67
C GLU A 24 -1.56 -7.72 3.27
N THR A 25 -1.28 -7.91 1.97
CA THR A 25 0.10 -7.89 1.43
C THR A 25 0.74 -6.53 1.64
N ILE A 26 0.01 -5.45 1.33
CA ILE A 26 0.48 -4.06 1.51
C ILE A 26 0.71 -3.77 3.00
N GLY A 27 -0.21 -4.19 3.89
CA GLY A 27 -0.06 -4.06 5.34
C GLY A 27 1.20 -4.76 5.85
N THR A 28 1.44 -6.00 5.41
CA THR A 28 2.66 -6.75 5.75
C THR A 28 3.93 -6.01 5.30
N ALA A 29 3.96 -5.49 4.08
CA ALA A 29 5.07 -4.71 3.58
C ALA A 29 5.27 -3.39 4.35
N THR A 30 4.17 -2.75 4.78
CA THR A 30 4.18 -1.52 5.59
C THR A 30 4.77 -1.78 6.97
N VAL A 31 4.34 -2.84 7.66
CA VAL A 31 4.89 -3.27 8.95
C VAL A 31 6.37 -3.64 8.82
N LYS A 32 6.76 -4.35 7.76
CA LYS A 32 8.17 -4.67 7.53
C LYS A 32 9.02 -3.41 7.34
N LEU A 33 8.57 -2.46 6.54
CA LEU A 33 9.25 -1.17 6.37
C LEU A 33 9.37 -0.43 7.71
N ASN A 34 8.30 -0.45 8.51
CA ASN A 34 8.28 0.12 9.85
C ASN A 34 9.35 -0.49 10.77
N ASP A 35 9.44 -1.82 10.82
CA ASP A 35 10.44 -2.53 11.61
C ASP A 35 11.87 -2.17 11.16
N THR A 36 12.09 -2.09 9.84
CA THR A 36 13.38 -1.69 9.27
C THR A 36 13.75 -0.25 9.63
N VAL A 37 12.80 0.69 9.59
CA VAL A 37 13.03 2.10 9.95
C VAL A 37 13.31 2.24 11.46
N THR A 38 12.55 1.54 12.31
CA THR A 38 12.75 1.59 13.76
C THR A 38 14.07 0.95 14.20
N GLY A 39 14.49 -0.13 13.54
CA GLY A 39 15.78 -0.79 13.75
C GLY A 39 16.99 -0.02 13.18
N TYR A 40 16.77 1.02 12.39
CA TYR A 40 17.84 1.76 11.74
C TYR A 40 18.77 2.46 12.74
N SER A 41 20.05 2.10 12.70
CA SER A 41 21.07 2.63 13.63
C SER A 41 21.95 3.72 13.02
N GLY A 42 21.66 4.16 11.79
CA GLY A 42 22.48 5.15 11.08
C GLY A 42 23.36 4.55 9.98
N GLY A 43 24.10 5.41 9.29
CA GLY A 43 25.02 5.03 8.22
C GLY A 43 24.34 4.74 6.87
N LEU A 44 25.10 4.89 5.78
CA LEU A 44 24.58 4.71 4.43
C LEU A 44 24.17 3.27 4.12
N LEU A 45 24.93 2.28 4.60
CA LEU A 45 24.63 0.86 4.35
C LEU A 45 23.31 0.43 5.00
N GLY A 46 22.96 1.01 6.16
CA GLY A 46 21.68 0.74 6.82
C GLY A 46 20.46 1.30 6.07
N LEU A 47 20.66 2.11 5.02
CA LEU A 47 19.57 2.57 4.15
C LEU A 47 19.18 1.55 3.08
N ILE A 48 20.04 0.57 2.78
CA ILE A 48 19.77 -0.43 1.75
C ILE A 48 18.49 -1.23 2.08
N PRO A 49 18.30 -1.74 3.32
CA PRO A 49 17.05 -2.41 3.68
C PRO A 49 15.83 -1.48 3.60
N ILE A 50 15.93 -0.23 4.11
CA ILE A 50 14.83 0.74 4.07
C ILE A 50 14.39 1.00 2.63
N THR A 51 15.35 1.20 1.72
CA THR A 51 15.09 1.46 0.30
C THR A 51 14.46 0.24 -0.35
N THR A 52 14.95 -0.97 -0.04
CA THR A 52 14.41 -2.22 -0.56
C THR A 52 12.96 -2.41 -0.14
N ASP A 53 12.68 -2.28 1.16
CA ASP A 53 11.33 -2.46 1.69
C ASP A 53 10.37 -1.38 1.15
N SER A 54 10.84 -0.14 0.97
CA SER A 54 10.05 0.94 0.34
C SER A 54 9.68 0.62 -1.12
N LEU A 55 10.60 0.02 -1.88
CA LEU A 55 10.35 -0.38 -3.27
C LEU A 55 9.41 -1.58 -3.35
N CYS A 56 9.55 -2.55 -2.44
CA CYS A 56 8.61 -3.67 -2.30
C CYS A 56 7.20 -3.15 -2.00
N LEU A 57 7.06 -2.29 -0.99
CA LEU A 57 5.77 -1.67 -0.64
C LEU A 57 5.17 -0.92 -1.83
N LEU A 58 5.96 -0.11 -2.55
CA LEU A 58 5.49 0.58 -3.75
C LEU A 58 5.01 -0.39 -4.84
N ASN A 59 5.73 -1.50 -5.04
CA ASN A 59 5.33 -2.53 -5.99
C ASN A 59 4.02 -3.20 -5.57
N ASP A 60 3.86 -3.52 -4.29
CA ASP A 60 2.68 -4.17 -3.74
C ASP A 60 1.45 -3.25 -3.83
N ILE A 61 1.60 -1.95 -3.56
CA ILE A 61 0.53 -0.95 -3.78
C ILE A 61 0.11 -0.91 -5.26
N LYS A 62 1.08 -0.90 -6.19
CA LYS A 62 0.78 -0.91 -7.63
C LYS A 62 0.10 -2.21 -8.05
N GLN A 63 0.50 -3.35 -7.49
CA GLN A 63 -0.13 -4.64 -7.77
C GLN A 63 -1.55 -4.69 -7.18
N GLY A 64 -1.75 -4.22 -5.95
CA GLY A 64 -3.06 -4.07 -5.35
C GLY A 64 -3.98 -3.15 -6.16
N THR A 65 -3.43 -2.09 -6.75
CA THR A 65 -4.19 -1.22 -7.66
C THR A 65 -4.69 -1.98 -8.90
N LYS A 66 -3.84 -2.83 -9.48
CA LYS A 66 -4.23 -3.68 -10.63
C LYS A 66 -5.30 -4.69 -10.21
N THR A 67 -5.13 -5.33 -9.05
CA THR A 67 -6.10 -6.26 -8.48
C THR A 67 -7.45 -5.56 -8.29
N ALA A 68 -7.47 -4.42 -7.59
CA ALA A 68 -8.68 -3.64 -7.37
C ALA A 68 -9.35 -3.24 -8.68
N LYS A 69 -8.61 -2.83 -9.72
CA LYS A 69 -9.19 -2.53 -11.04
C LYS A 69 -9.84 -3.75 -11.69
N ALA A 70 -9.23 -4.93 -11.55
CA ALA A 70 -9.71 -6.19 -12.11
C ALA A 70 -10.87 -6.83 -11.32
N SER A 71 -11.09 -6.43 -10.07
CA SER A 71 -12.16 -6.97 -9.22
C SER A 71 -13.57 -6.58 -9.72
N ALA A 72 -14.55 -7.42 -9.38
CA ALA A 72 -15.96 -7.10 -9.53
C ALA A 72 -16.37 -5.95 -8.57
N MET A 73 -17.58 -5.42 -8.72
CA MET A 73 -18.18 -4.58 -7.69
C MET A 73 -18.28 -5.37 -6.39
N LEU A 74 -17.98 -4.72 -5.26
CA LEU A 74 -18.14 -5.30 -3.94
C LEU A 74 -19.62 -5.26 -3.56
N ASP A 75 -20.08 -6.32 -2.91
CA ASP A 75 -21.31 -6.24 -2.12
C ASP A 75 -21.04 -5.52 -0.79
N TYR A 76 -22.09 -5.34 0.02
CA TYR A 76 -22.01 -4.59 1.26
C TYR A 76 -21.05 -5.23 2.27
N ASP A 77 -21.14 -6.56 2.46
CA ASP A 77 -20.31 -7.28 3.42
C ASP A 77 -18.83 -7.28 3.01
N ALA A 78 -18.54 -7.52 1.73
CA ALA A 78 -17.17 -7.42 1.21
C ALA A 78 -16.63 -6.00 1.33
N ALA A 79 -17.46 -4.97 1.09
CA ALA A 79 -17.04 -3.58 1.25
C ALA A 79 -16.74 -3.21 2.71
N LEU A 80 -17.49 -3.75 3.69
CA LEU A 80 -17.18 -3.59 5.11
C LEU A 80 -15.85 -4.26 5.49
N ASP A 81 -15.59 -5.46 4.97
CA ASP A 81 -14.32 -6.17 5.16
C ASP A 81 -13.13 -5.35 4.61
N ILE A 82 -13.29 -4.78 3.41
CA ILE A 82 -12.29 -3.88 2.81
C ILE A 82 -12.12 -2.60 3.63
N ALA A 83 -13.19 -2.02 4.17
CA ALA A 83 -13.10 -0.85 5.05
C ALA A 83 -12.32 -1.16 6.33
N GLY A 84 -12.56 -2.32 6.96
CA GLY A 84 -11.80 -2.78 8.12
C GLY A 84 -10.32 -2.95 7.80
N ALA A 85 -9.98 -3.65 6.71
CA ALA A 85 -8.59 -3.81 6.26
C ALA A 85 -7.91 -2.47 5.96
N THR A 86 -8.64 -1.54 5.35
CA THR A 86 -8.13 -0.19 5.05
C THR A 86 -7.89 0.62 6.33
N GLY A 87 -8.74 0.50 7.35
CA GLY A 87 -8.54 1.13 8.65
C GLY A 87 -7.30 0.61 9.38
N THR A 88 -7.05 -0.70 9.34
CA THR A 88 -5.79 -1.28 9.86
C THR A 88 -4.59 -0.73 9.10
N LEU A 89 -4.64 -0.72 7.78
CA LEU A 89 -3.57 -0.17 6.96
C LEU A 89 -3.31 1.32 7.23
N ALA A 90 -4.36 2.11 7.49
CA ALA A 90 -4.20 3.51 7.88
C ALA A 90 -3.38 3.66 9.16
N ASN A 91 -3.65 2.82 10.18
CA ASN A 91 -2.88 2.83 11.42
C ASN A 91 -1.41 2.39 11.19
N ASP A 92 -1.17 1.42 10.31
CA ASP A 92 0.19 0.97 9.97
C ASP A 92 0.96 2.07 9.22
N VAL A 93 0.30 2.80 8.31
CA VAL A 93 0.85 3.97 7.61
C VAL A 93 1.17 5.09 8.60
N ASP A 94 0.28 5.35 9.56
CA ASP A 94 0.51 6.31 10.64
C ASP A 94 1.79 5.97 11.41
N ALA A 95 1.92 4.72 11.85
CA ALA A 95 3.07 4.25 12.60
C ALA A 95 4.39 4.38 11.81
N VAL A 96 4.44 3.95 10.55
CA VAL A 96 5.68 4.01 9.76
C VAL A 96 6.09 5.45 9.47
N ILE A 97 5.15 6.34 9.16
CA ILE A 97 5.45 7.75 8.89
C ILE A 97 5.95 8.43 10.17
N ASP A 98 5.32 8.19 11.32
CA ASP A 98 5.81 8.70 12.61
C ASP A 98 7.23 8.21 12.92
N ASN A 99 7.52 6.96 12.57
CA ASN A 99 8.83 6.38 12.79
C ASN A 99 9.88 6.93 11.82
N PHE A 100 9.51 7.27 10.58
CA PHE A 100 10.36 8.07 9.70
C PHE A 100 10.66 9.43 10.33
N ILE A 101 9.64 10.19 10.74
CA ILE A 101 9.79 11.51 11.36
C ILE A 101 10.71 11.43 12.59
N ARG A 102 10.50 10.46 13.48
CA ARG A 102 11.34 10.25 14.68
C ARG A 102 12.78 9.89 14.32
N THR A 103 12.99 9.18 13.21
CA THR A 103 14.31 8.76 12.73
C THR A 103 15.03 9.85 11.93
N LYS A 104 14.32 10.91 11.53
CA LYS A 104 14.87 12.05 10.76
C LYS A 104 16.23 12.56 11.24
N PRO A 105 16.52 12.75 12.55
CA PRO A 105 17.84 13.21 12.98
C PRO A 105 19.00 12.28 12.60
N LYS A 106 18.75 10.98 12.39
CA LYS A 106 19.75 10.04 11.88
C LYS A 106 19.94 10.18 10.36
N PHE A 107 18.85 10.41 9.62
CA PHE A 107 18.91 10.66 8.18
C PHE A 107 19.55 12.00 7.84
N ASP A 108 19.30 13.05 8.61
CA ASP A 108 19.86 14.38 8.39
C ASP A 108 21.40 14.41 8.49
N LYS A 109 22.00 13.47 9.25
CA LYS A 109 23.46 13.29 9.29
C LYS A 109 24.03 12.85 7.94
N LEU A 110 23.19 12.34 7.05
CA LEU A 110 23.52 11.90 5.70
C LEU A 110 22.96 12.94 4.73
N LEU A 111 23.77 13.96 4.41
CA LEU A 111 23.39 15.21 3.74
C LEU A 111 22.48 15.09 2.49
N ILE A 112 22.46 13.94 1.82
CA ILE A 112 21.67 13.70 0.60
C ILE A 112 20.35 12.93 0.83
N VAL A 113 20.09 12.42 2.04
CA VAL A 113 19.05 11.42 2.28
C VAL A 113 17.67 12.03 2.53
N THR A 114 17.62 13.17 3.23
CA THR A 114 16.36 13.89 3.51
C THR A 114 15.53 14.18 2.25
N PRO A 115 16.08 14.75 1.15
CA PRO A 115 15.31 14.97 -0.07
C PRO A 115 14.89 13.66 -0.77
N ILE A 116 15.67 12.58 -0.63
CA ILE A 116 15.32 11.27 -1.18
C ILE A 116 14.11 10.68 -0.45
N ILE A 117 14.09 10.74 0.89
CA ILE A 117 12.95 10.25 1.68
C ILE A 117 11.69 11.04 1.36
N LYS A 118 11.79 12.38 1.24
CA LYS A 118 10.67 13.23 0.82
C LYS A 118 10.07 12.75 -0.50
N GLU A 119 10.90 12.44 -1.49
CA GLU A 119 10.42 12.02 -2.81
C GLU A 119 9.86 10.59 -2.81
N THR A 120 10.42 9.70 -1.99
CA THR A 120 9.84 8.39 -1.72
C THR A 120 8.44 8.52 -1.10
N LEU A 121 8.26 9.38 -0.09
CA LEU A 121 6.96 9.61 0.56
C LEU A 121 5.91 10.12 -0.44
N LYS A 122 6.26 11.08 -1.30
CA LYS A 122 5.36 11.55 -2.37
C LYS A 122 5.00 10.46 -3.38
N THR A 123 5.99 9.65 -3.77
CA THR A 123 5.76 8.55 -4.71
C THR A 123 4.80 7.52 -4.12
N GLN A 124 4.97 7.17 -2.85
CA GLN A 124 4.07 6.26 -2.14
C GLN A 124 2.68 6.86 -1.93
N GLN A 125 2.58 8.15 -1.58
CA GLN A 125 1.30 8.86 -1.49
C GLN A 125 0.54 8.79 -2.82
N SER A 126 1.22 9.11 -3.93
CA SER A 126 0.62 9.05 -5.27
C SER A 126 0.12 7.65 -5.62
N ALA A 127 0.91 6.61 -5.36
CA ALA A 127 0.51 5.24 -5.62
C ALA A 127 -0.68 4.80 -4.73
N THR A 128 -0.70 5.25 -3.48
CA THR A 128 -1.79 4.98 -2.53
C THR A 128 -3.08 5.66 -2.95
N LYS A 129 -3.00 6.86 -3.53
CA LYS A 129 -4.15 7.55 -4.11
C LYS A 129 -4.73 6.81 -5.32
N ASP A 130 -3.87 6.26 -6.17
CA ASP A 130 -4.29 5.41 -7.30
C ASP A 130 -5.01 4.15 -6.83
N LEU A 131 -4.46 3.49 -5.80
CA LEU A 131 -5.09 2.33 -5.15
C LEU A 131 -6.46 2.70 -4.57
N SER A 132 -6.52 3.77 -3.79
CA SER A 132 -7.74 4.26 -3.15
C SER A 132 -8.82 4.57 -4.16
N THR A 133 -8.46 5.23 -5.27
CA THR A 133 -9.37 5.51 -6.39
C THR A 133 -9.89 4.22 -7.02
N ALA A 134 -9.03 3.22 -7.22
CA ALA A 134 -9.44 1.93 -7.77
C ALA A 134 -10.38 1.16 -6.85
N ILE A 135 -10.16 1.20 -5.53
CA ILE A 135 -11.03 0.56 -4.53
C ILE A 135 -12.38 1.29 -4.44
N LEU A 136 -12.39 2.63 -4.38
CA LEU A 136 -13.63 3.42 -4.36
C LEU A 136 -14.53 3.11 -5.55
N ALA A 137 -13.95 2.87 -6.73
CA ALA A 137 -14.70 2.50 -7.91
C ALA A 137 -15.41 1.14 -7.80
N LYS A 138 -15.07 0.31 -6.79
CA LYS A 138 -15.69 -1.00 -6.52
C LYS A 138 -16.65 -0.97 -5.33
N ILE A 139 -16.68 0.11 -4.55
CA ILE A 139 -17.48 0.22 -3.33
C ILE A 139 -18.92 0.68 -3.66
N PRO A 140 -19.96 0.12 -3.02
CA PRO A 140 -21.33 0.63 -3.08
C PRO A 140 -21.42 2.10 -2.62
N LYS A 141 -22.24 2.91 -3.29
CA LYS A 141 -22.37 4.36 -3.00
C LYS A 141 -22.66 4.67 -1.53
N ASP A 142 -23.43 3.82 -0.87
CA ASP A 142 -23.85 4.01 0.52
C ASP A 142 -22.68 3.95 1.52
N LEU A 143 -21.51 3.44 1.09
CA LEU A 143 -20.28 3.34 1.90
C LEU A 143 -19.18 4.32 1.46
N ALA A 144 -19.45 5.17 0.47
CA ALA A 144 -18.45 6.09 -0.09
C ALA A 144 -17.92 7.11 0.93
N ASP A 145 -18.78 7.61 1.82
CA ASP A 145 -18.40 8.59 2.85
C ASP A 145 -17.44 7.99 3.88
N ILE A 146 -17.67 6.73 4.27
CA ILE A 146 -16.78 6.01 5.20
C ILE A 146 -15.41 5.80 4.54
N ALA A 147 -15.38 5.39 3.28
CA ALA A 147 -14.15 5.22 2.54
C ALA A 147 -13.37 6.55 2.39
N ALA A 148 -14.07 7.67 2.17
CA ALA A 148 -13.46 8.99 2.06
C ALA A 148 -12.74 9.42 3.36
N ILE A 149 -13.29 9.09 4.53
CA ILE A 149 -12.65 9.38 5.84
C ILE A 149 -11.31 8.65 5.96
N LEU A 150 -11.27 7.35 5.64
CA LEU A 150 -10.05 6.54 5.73
C LEU A 150 -8.97 7.03 4.75
N ILE A 151 -9.36 7.35 3.52
CA ILE A 151 -8.45 7.89 2.51
C ILE A 151 -7.87 9.22 2.98
N LYS A 152 -8.70 10.09 3.54
CA LYS A 152 -8.26 11.38 4.07
C LYS A 152 -7.25 11.20 5.20
N GLN A 153 -7.47 10.26 6.12
CA GLN A 153 -6.53 10.00 7.21
C GLN A 153 -5.14 9.61 6.68
N ILE A 154 -5.10 8.69 5.71
CA ILE A 154 -3.85 8.27 5.04
C ILE A 154 -3.18 9.45 4.32
N ASP A 155 -3.94 10.22 3.55
CA ASP A 155 -3.43 11.37 2.79
C ASP A 155 -2.87 12.47 3.71
N ASP A 156 -3.57 12.78 4.80
CA ASP A 156 -3.14 13.75 5.82
C ASP A 156 -1.81 13.30 6.45
N LYS A 157 -1.65 12.00 6.72
CA LYS A 157 -0.43 11.47 7.30
C LYS A 157 0.76 11.54 6.35
N PHE A 158 0.57 11.19 5.08
CA PHE A 158 1.60 11.43 4.06
C PHE A 158 1.98 12.91 3.98
N ALA A 159 1.02 13.82 4.04
CA ALA A 159 1.29 15.25 4.04
C ALA A 159 2.13 15.70 5.25
N GLU A 160 1.83 15.17 6.45
CA GLU A 160 2.64 15.39 7.66
C GLU A 160 4.09 14.92 7.45
N GLY A 161 4.30 13.69 6.99
CA GLY A 161 5.62 13.14 6.71
C GLY A 161 6.39 13.95 5.67
N ILE A 162 5.77 14.28 4.54
CA ILE A 162 6.38 15.10 3.49
C ILE A 162 6.79 16.47 4.03
N LYS A 163 5.95 17.10 4.86
CA LYS A 163 6.26 18.37 5.51
C LYS A 163 7.44 18.25 6.46
N ALA A 164 7.52 17.19 7.25
CA ALA A 164 8.62 16.95 8.17
C ALA A 164 9.97 16.78 7.46
N TYR A 165 9.98 16.31 6.22
CA TYR A 165 11.19 16.14 5.38
C TYR A 165 11.41 17.27 4.36
N SER A 166 10.66 18.37 4.47
CA SER A 166 10.76 19.53 3.57
C SER A 166 11.75 20.58 4.02
#